data_AF-A0A1F2RCQ4-F1
#
_entry.id   AF-A0A1F2RCQ4-F1
#
_cell.length_a   1.000
_cell.length_b   1.000
_cell.length_c   1.000
_cell.angle_alpha   90.00
_cell.angle_beta   90.00
_cell.angle_gamma   90.00
#
_symmetry.space_group_name_H-M   'P 1'
#
loop_
_entity.id
_entity.type
_entity.pdbx_description
1 polymer ?
#
loop_
_entity_poly.entity_id
_entity_poly.type
_entity_poly.pdbx_seq_one_letter_code
_entity_poly.pdbx_strand_id
1 'polypeptide(L)'
;MPSIACRHQPPKGGRLTSTSRTVTRATNAQAKRSITVTIKITPNDKGNPPGKLADAELHFAEGPLDGLKLIGFGIWERRSGSGRNVTFPARQYNVNGERRSFALLRPVVDVTAQNKLREMILEAFQEYEAQAAIAS
;
A
#
# COMPACT_ATOMS: atom_id res chain seq x y z
N MET A 1 -23.13 -50.18 -36.06
CA MET A 1 -22.80 -48.74 -36.02
C MET A 1 -22.35 -48.37 -34.60
N PRO A 2 -21.05 -48.14 -34.34
CA PRO A 2 -20.60 -47.71 -33.03
C PRO A 2 -20.51 -46.17 -32.99
N SER A 3 -21.28 -45.55 -32.10
CA SER A 3 -21.26 -44.10 -31.89
C SER A 3 -20.11 -43.73 -30.96
N ILE A 4 -19.23 -42.85 -31.45
CA ILE A 4 -17.98 -42.42 -30.84
C ILE A 4 -18.29 -41.55 -29.61
N ALA A 5 -17.86 -42.01 -28.43
CA ALA A 5 -17.89 -41.22 -27.21
C ALA A 5 -16.86 -40.08 -27.29
N CYS A 6 -17.35 -38.85 -27.45
CA CYS A 6 -16.55 -37.64 -27.47
C CYS A 6 -16.10 -37.30 -26.03
N ARG A 7 -14.89 -37.71 -25.63
CA ARG A 7 -14.26 -37.26 -24.38
C ARG A 7 -13.88 -35.79 -24.50
N HIS A 8 -14.66 -34.93 -23.87
CA HIS A 8 -14.30 -33.53 -23.66
C HIS A 8 -13.22 -33.44 -22.57
N GLN A 9 -12.01 -33.06 -22.96
CA GLN A 9 -10.90 -32.81 -22.04
C GLN A 9 -10.89 -31.31 -21.67
N PRO A 10 -10.87 -30.93 -20.38
CA PRO A 10 -10.83 -29.51 -20.01
C PRO A 10 -9.45 -28.90 -20.32
N PRO A 11 -9.39 -27.59 -20.65
CA PRO A 11 -8.13 -26.93 -20.98
C PRO A 11 -7.24 -26.83 -19.75
N LYS A 12 -5.98 -27.28 -19.89
CA LYS A 12 -4.97 -27.14 -18.84
C LYS A 12 -4.67 -25.66 -18.64
N GLY A 13 -5.04 -25.14 -17.47
CA GLY A 13 -4.67 -23.79 -17.03
C GLY A 13 -3.16 -23.60 -17.05
N GLY A 14 -2.70 -22.72 -17.93
CA GLY A 14 -1.33 -22.25 -17.98
C GLY A 14 -0.99 -21.55 -16.68
N ARG A 15 -0.18 -22.22 -15.85
CA ARG A 15 0.47 -21.62 -14.69
C ARG A 15 1.42 -20.53 -15.22
N LEU A 16 1.01 -19.26 -15.13
CA LEU A 16 1.93 -18.12 -15.22
C LEU A 16 2.96 -18.28 -14.09
N THR A 17 4.08 -18.92 -14.40
CA THR A 17 5.25 -18.88 -13.54
C THR A 17 5.72 -17.43 -13.52
N SER A 18 5.47 -16.74 -12.42
CA SER A 18 6.09 -15.44 -12.13
C SER A 18 7.60 -15.63 -12.15
N THR A 19 8.23 -15.31 -13.28
CA THR A 19 9.70 -15.27 -13.40
C THR A 19 10.17 -14.03 -12.65
N SER A 20 10.24 -14.13 -11.33
CA SER A 20 10.85 -13.12 -10.47
C SER A 20 12.35 -13.14 -10.74
N ARG A 21 12.81 -12.24 -11.61
CA ARG A 21 14.23 -12.01 -11.83
C ARG A 21 14.76 -11.22 -10.64
N THR A 22 15.35 -11.91 -9.66
CA THR A 22 16.07 -11.25 -8.58
C THR A 22 17.30 -10.59 -9.19
N VAL A 23 17.25 -9.28 -9.41
CA VAL A 23 18.40 -8.48 -9.83
C VAL A 23 19.27 -8.27 -8.58
N THR A 24 19.97 -9.32 -8.15
CA THR A 24 20.95 -9.20 -7.07
C THR A 24 22.23 -8.65 -7.68
N ARG A 25 22.33 -7.32 -7.80
CA ARG A 25 23.63 -6.69 -8.00
C ARG A 25 24.37 -6.78 -6.66
N ALA A 26 25.31 -7.71 -6.58
CA ALA A 26 26.18 -7.88 -5.43
C ALA A 26 27.10 -6.65 -5.30
N THR A 27 26.97 -5.92 -4.19
CA THR A 27 28.08 -5.18 -3.58
C THR A 27 27.85 -5.05 -2.07
N ASN A 28 28.77 -5.66 -1.33
CA ASN A 28 29.23 -5.46 0.05
C ASN A 28 28.50 -4.55 1.04
N ALA A 29 28.56 -5.03 2.29
CA ALA A 29 28.33 -4.36 3.57
C ALA A 29 26.88 -4.01 3.92
N GLN A 30 26.40 -4.62 5.01
CA GLN A 30 25.26 -4.16 5.80
C GLN A 30 25.57 -2.79 6.43
N ALA A 31 25.68 -1.76 5.61
CA ALA A 31 25.31 -0.42 6.05
C ALA A 31 23.80 -0.48 6.29
N LYS A 32 23.34 0.00 7.45
CA LYS A 32 21.92 0.24 7.72
C LYS A 32 21.44 1.20 6.63
N ARG A 33 20.93 0.68 5.52
CA ARG A 33 20.46 1.47 4.37
C ARG A 33 19.22 2.21 4.84
N SER A 34 19.43 3.42 5.34
CA SER A 34 18.37 4.40 5.54
C SER A 34 17.83 4.77 4.17
N ILE A 35 16.51 4.70 4.03
CA ILE A 35 15.83 5.26 2.86
C ILE A 35 15.28 6.59 3.33
N THR A 36 15.70 7.69 2.69
CA THR A 36 15.12 9.01 2.96
C THR A 36 13.77 9.08 2.26
N VAL A 37 12.70 9.22 3.06
CA VAL A 37 11.32 9.36 2.60
C VAL A 37 10.76 10.65 3.17
N THR A 38 10.18 11.50 2.32
CA THR A 38 9.44 12.69 2.75
C THR A 38 7.95 12.37 2.74
N ILE A 39 7.26 12.60 3.86
CA ILE A 39 5.81 12.39 3.97
C ILE A 39 5.12 13.73 3.75
N LYS A 40 4.28 13.80 2.72
CA LYS A 40 3.41 14.94 2.46
C LYS A 40 1.99 14.61 2.87
N ILE A 41 1.40 15.46 3.71
CA ILE A 41 0.03 15.34 4.17
C ILE A 41 -0.83 16.37 3.44
N THR A 42 -1.98 15.91 2.96
CA THR A 42 -3.01 16.76 2.36
C THR A 42 -4.30 16.57 3.16
N PRO A 43 -4.78 17.57 3.89
CA PRO A 43 -6.02 17.45 4.67
C PRO A 43 -7.22 17.22 3.74
N ASN A 44 -8.23 16.53 4.24
CA ASN A 44 -9.45 16.28 3.50
C ASN A 44 -10.46 17.43 3.71
N ASP A 45 -10.21 18.56 3.06
CA ASP A 45 -11.05 19.77 3.21
C ASP A 45 -12.47 19.61 2.63
N LYS A 46 -12.69 18.59 1.80
CA LYS A 46 -13.96 18.35 1.10
C LYS A 46 -14.95 17.50 1.89
N GLY A 47 -14.54 16.93 3.04
CA GLY A 47 -15.40 16.11 3.90
C GLY A 47 -15.97 14.85 3.23
N ASN A 48 -15.50 14.49 2.03
CA ASN A 48 -15.97 13.35 1.25
C ASN A 48 -14.77 12.49 0.84
N PRO A 49 -14.68 11.24 1.30
CA PRO A 49 -15.64 10.50 2.13
C PRO A 49 -15.66 10.94 3.61
N PRO A 50 -16.83 10.87 4.29
CA PRO A 50 -16.96 11.26 5.69
C PRO A 50 -16.10 10.37 6.61
N GLY A 51 -15.39 11.00 7.53
CA GLY A 51 -14.46 10.34 8.46
C GLY A 51 -13.04 10.17 7.92
N LYS A 52 -12.75 10.63 6.71
CA LYS A 52 -11.36 10.76 6.21
C LYS A 52 -10.79 12.09 6.67
N LEU A 53 -9.65 12.03 7.35
CA LEU A 53 -8.95 13.20 7.91
C LEU A 53 -7.98 13.79 6.90
N ALA A 54 -7.16 12.95 6.26
CA ALA A 54 -6.15 13.40 5.32
C ALA A 54 -5.71 12.28 4.36
N ASP A 55 -5.06 12.68 3.27
CA ASP A 55 -4.25 11.82 2.41
C ASP A 55 -2.77 12.00 2.72
N ALA A 56 -2.02 10.90 2.69
CA ALA A 56 -0.58 10.90 2.80
C ALA A 56 0.06 10.43 1.49
N GLU A 57 1.11 11.13 1.07
CA GLU A 57 1.98 10.77 -0.04
C GLU A 57 3.40 10.55 0.48
N LEU A 58 4.05 9.46 0.08
CA LEU A 58 5.44 9.16 0.43
C LEU A 58 6.32 9.46 -0.78
N HIS A 59 7.20 10.43 -0.66
CA HIS A 59 8.16 10.79 -1.71
C HIS A 59 9.50 10.13 -1.41
N PHE A 60 10.03 9.40 -2.38
CA PHE A 60 11.34 8.77 -2.26
C PHE A 60 12.39 9.70 -2.88
N ALA A 61 13.43 10.02 -2.12
CA ALA A 61 14.50 10.96 -2.54
C ALA A 61 15.83 10.25 -2.83
N GLU A 62 15.89 8.92 -2.70
CA GLU A 62 17.12 8.15 -2.81
C GLU A 62 16.89 6.76 -3.39
N GLY A 63 17.92 6.25 -4.06
CA GLY A 63 17.98 4.88 -4.56
C GLY A 63 17.15 4.66 -5.84
N PRO A 64 16.77 3.41 -6.14
CA PRO A 64 16.07 3.07 -7.39
C PRO A 64 14.67 3.66 -7.53
N LEU A 65 14.12 4.23 -6.45
CA LEU A 65 12.81 4.86 -6.41
C LEU A 65 12.91 6.39 -6.38
N ASP A 66 14.11 6.96 -6.50
CA ASP A 66 14.32 8.40 -6.52
C ASP A 66 13.46 9.09 -7.60
N GLY A 67 12.86 10.22 -7.24
CA GLY A 67 11.92 10.96 -8.07
C GLY A 67 10.51 10.36 -8.15
N LEU A 68 10.22 9.25 -7.46
CA LEU A 68 8.90 8.65 -7.40
C LEU A 68 8.17 8.97 -6.09
N LYS A 69 6.84 9.00 -6.16
CA LYS A 69 5.98 9.06 -4.98
C LYS A 69 5.00 7.91 -4.94
N LEU A 70 4.72 7.41 -3.74
CA LEU A 70 3.66 6.44 -3.49
C LEU A 70 2.45 7.16 -2.91
N ILE A 71 1.34 7.06 -3.62
CA ILE A 71 0.04 7.63 -3.26
C ILE A 71 -0.94 6.54 -2.82
N GLY A 72 -2.02 6.95 -2.16
CA GLY A 72 -3.11 6.05 -1.76
C GLY A 72 -3.09 5.68 -0.28
N PHE A 73 -2.31 6.39 0.54
CA PHE A 73 -2.44 6.31 1.98
C PHE A 73 -3.53 7.26 2.44
N GLY A 74 -4.59 6.72 3.05
CA GLY A 74 -5.66 7.52 3.64
C GLY A 74 -5.62 7.44 5.15
N ILE A 75 -5.69 8.58 5.84
CA ILE A 75 -5.82 8.71 7.28
C ILE A 75 -7.30 8.91 7.61
N TRP A 76 -7.81 8.07 8.50
CA TRP A 76 -9.22 8.01 8.87
C TRP A 76 -9.39 8.10 10.36
N GLU A 77 -10.50 8.67 10.77
CA GLU A 77 -10.97 8.61 12.15
C GLU A 77 -11.63 7.24 12.43
N ARG A 78 -11.37 6.66 13.61
CA ARG A 78 -12.13 5.48 14.05
C ARG A 78 -13.52 5.90 14.50
N ARG A 79 -14.54 5.16 14.04
CA ARG A 79 -15.95 5.39 14.40
C ARG A 79 -16.33 5.03 15.84
N SER A 80 -15.45 4.40 16.62
CA SER A 80 -15.79 3.85 17.95
C SER A 80 -14.65 3.98 18.97
N GLY A 81 -13.92 5.09 18.93
CA GLY A 81 -12.90 5.41 19.94
C GLY A 81 -11.94 6.50 19.48
N SER A 82 -11.15 7.04 20.41
CA SER A 82 -10.08 8.02 20.14
C SER A 82 -8.90 7.32 19.46
N GLY A 83 -8.98 7.15 18.15
CA GLY A 83 -7.93 6.48 17.38
C GLY A 83 -7.97 6.83 15.91
N ARG A 84 -6.78 6.87 15.30
CA ARG A 84 -6.59 7.14 13.86
C ARG A 84 -6.19 5.85 13.17
N ASN A 85 -6.71 5.62 11.98
CA ASN A 85 -6.32 4.47 11.17
C ASN A 85 -5.76 4.92 9.82
N VAL A 86 -4.65 4.29 9.42
CA VAL A 86 -4.07 4.46 8.10
C VAL A 86 -4.46 3.27 7.23
N THR A 87 -5.04 3.60 6.08
CA THR A 87 -5.33 2.68 4.98
C THR A 87 -4.18 2.71 3.98
N PHE A 88 -3.82 1.55 3.44
CA PHE A 88 -2.73 1.42 2.48
C PHE A 88 -3.23 1.52 1.04
N PRO A 89 -2.35 1.91 0.10
CA PRO A 89 -2.67 1.86 -1.33
C PRO A 89 -3.18 0.47 -1.69
N ALA A 90 -4.42 0.40 -2.18
CA ALA A 90 -5.07 -0.86 -2.46
C ALA A 90 -5.82 -0.78 -3.79
N ARG A 91 -5.73 -1.87 -4.55
CA ARG A 91 -6.54 -2.07 -5.75
C ARG A 91 -7.77 -2.87 -5.40
N GLN A 92 -8.93 -2.39 -5.83
CA GLN A 92 -10.18 -3.14 -5.73
C GLN A 92 -10.33 -4.07 -6.92
N TYR A 93 -10.92 -5.23 -6.67
CA TYR A 93 -11.20 -6.24 -7.68
C TYR A 93 -12.45 -7.02 -7.26
N ASN A 94 -13.19 -7.51 -8.26
CA ASN A 94 -14.37 -8.33 -8.02
C ASN A 94 -14.02 -9.79 -8.28
N VAL A 95 -14.32 -10.67 -7.33
CA VAL A 95 -14.19 -12.12 -7.50
C VAL A 95 -15.56 -12.74 -7.25
N ASN A 96 -16.09 -13.45 -8.24
CA ASN A 96 -17.38 -14.15 -8.14
C ASN A 96 -18.54 -13.24 -7.66
N GLY A 97 -18.53 -11.96 -8.05
CA GLY A 97 -19.54 -10.98 -7.64
C GLY A 97 -19.27 -10.28 -6.29
N GLU A 98 -18.24 -10.67 -5.54
CA GLU A 98 -17.85 -10.02 -4.28
C GLU A 98 -16.74 -8.99 -4.50
N ARG A 99 -16.92 -7.78 -3.96
CA ARG A 99 -15.92 -6.69 -4.00
C ARG A 99 -14.85 -6.93 -2.94
N ARG A 100 -13.62 -7.20 -3.37
CA ARG A 100 -12.45 -7.37 -2.51
C ARG A 100 -11.41 -6.28 -2.76
N SER A 101 -10.60 -5.99 -1.75
CA SER A 101 -9.48 -5.07 -1.84
C SER A 101 -8.17 -5.78 -1.55
N PHE A 102 -7.15 -5.47 -2.36
CA PHE A 102 -5.80 -6.00 -2.17
C PHE A 102 -4.83 -4.84 -2.00
N ALA A 103 -4.16 -4.78 -0.85
CA ALA A 103 -3.11 -3.81 -0.58
C ALA A 103 -1.90 -4.06 -1.50
N LEU A 104 -1.44 -3.01 -2.20
CA LEU A 104 -0.31 -3.05 -3.12
C LEU A 104 1.03 -3.18 -2.38
N LEU A 105 1.12 -2.59 -1.18
CA LEU A 105 2.31 -2.69 -0.35
C LEU A 105 2.15 -3.85 0.64
N ARG A 106 2.87 -4.95 0.41
CA ARG A 106 2.79 -6.16 1.24
C ARG A 106 4.10 -6.50 1.94
N PRO A 107 4.02 -6.99 3.19
CA PRO A 107 5.18 -7.53 3.86
C PRO A 107 5.69 -8.76 3.11
N VAL A 108 7.01 -8.86 2.98
CA VAL A 108 7.66 -10.01 2.34
C VAL A 108 7.91 -11.13 3.35
N VAL A 109 8.28 -10.77 4.59
CA VAL A 109 8.63 -11.73 5.65
C VAL A 109 7.87 -11.40 6.94
N ASP A 110 8.01 -10.16 7.42
CA ASP A 110 7.47 -9.72 8.70
C ASP A 110 6.17 -8.93 8.51
N VAL A 111 5.06 -9.48 9.02
CA VAL A 111 3.73 -8.87 8.97
C VAL A 111 3.66 -7.54 9.73
N THR A 112 4.55 -7.31 10.69
CA THR A 112 4.60 -6.05 11.46
C THR A 112 5.33 -4.93 10.72
N ALA A 113 6.00 -5.22 9.59
CA ALA A 113 6.71 -4.22 8.80
C ALA A 113 5.81 -3.07 8.32
N GLN A 114 4.50 -3.34 8.12
CA GLN A 114 3.53 -2.30 7.79
C GLN A 114 3.23 -1.35 8.96
N ASN A 115 3.40 -1.78 10.22
CA ASN A 115 3.11 -0.96 11.38
C ASN A 115 4.07 0.23 11.47
N LYS A 116 5.35 0.03 11.14
CA LYS A 116 6.34 1.12 11.10
C LYS A 116 5.93 2.25 10.16
N LEU A 117 5.41 1.92 8.98
CA LEU A 117 4.90 2.93 8.03
C LEU A 117 3.63 3.59 8.55
N ARG A 118 2.75 2.84 9.20
CA ARG A 118 1.54 3.40 9.83
C ARG A 118 1.92 4.40 10.92
N GLU A 119 2.84 4.05 11.80
CA GLU A 119 3.34 4.90 12.88
C GLU A 119 3.98 6.17 12.32
N MET A 120 4.87 6.05 11.34
CA MET A 120 5.54 7.18 10.71
C MET A 120 4.55 8.17 10.04
N ILE A 121 3.51 7.67 9.38
CA ILE A 121 2.46 8.51 8.78
C ILE A 121 1.61 9.20 9.87
N LEU A 122 1.30 8.50 10.96
CA LEU A 122 0.52 9.06 12.06
C LEU A 122 1.29 10.14 12.83
N GLU A 123 2.58 9.93 13.05
CA GLU A 123 3.49 10.90 13.66
C GLU A 123 3.57 12.17 12.82
N ALA A 124 3.86 12.04 11.52
CA ALA A 124 3.86 13.18 10.59
C ALA A 124 2.51 13.92 10.59
N PHE A 125 1.40 13.20 10.74
CA PHE A 125 0.06 13.80 10.81
C PHE A 125 -0.18 14.58 12.10
N GLN A 126 0.33 14.10 13.23
CA GLN A 126 0.27 14.82 14.50
C GLN A 126 1.10 16.11 14.45
N GLU A 127 2.30 16.06 13.86
CA GLU A 127 3.13 17.26 13.66
C GLU A 127 2.44 18.28 12.73
N TYR A 128 1.83 17.80 11.65
CA TYR A 128 1.06 18.65 10.73
C TYR A 128 -0.12 19.32 11.43
N GLU A 129 -0.91 18.59 12.22
CA GLU A 129 -2.01 19.18 13.00
C GLU A 129 -1.52 20.19 14.03
N ALA A 130 -0.41 19.90 14.72
CA ALA A 130 0.17 20.83 15.68
C ALA A 130 0.61 22.14 15.00
N GLN A 131 1.24 22.06 13.82
CA GLN A 131 1.62 23.23 13.02
C GLN A 131 0.40 23.99 12.50
N ALA A 132 -0.62 23.28 12.02
CA ALA A 132 -1.87 23.89 11.55
C ALA A 132 -2.62 24.62 12.67
N ALA A 133 -2.62 24.07 13.89
CA ALA A 133 -3.23 24.68 15.07
C ALA A 133 -2.46 25.91 15.59
N ILE A 134 -1.14 26.00 15.33
CA ILE A 134 -0.32 27.18 15.66
C ILE A 134 -0.51 28.29 14.62
N ALA A 135 -0.78 27.92 13.36
CA ALA A 135 -0.96 28.86 12.26
C ALA A 135 -2.38 29.44 12.14
N SER A 136 -3.34 28.94 12.94
CA SER A 136 -4.74 29.40 13.01
C SER A 136 -5.00 30.28 14.22
#